data_AF-A0A0H4PHR2-F1
#
_entry.id   AF-A0A0H4PHR2-F1
#
_cell.length_a   1.000
_cell.length_b   1.000
_cell.length_c   1.000
_cell.angle_alpha   90.00
_cell.angle_beta   90.00
_cell.angle_gamma   90.00
#
_symmetry.space_group_name_H-M   'P 1'
#
loop_
_entity.id
_entity.type
_entity.pdbx_description
1 polymer ?
#
loop_
_entity_poly.entity_id
_entity_poly.type
_entity_poly.pdbx_seq_one_letter_code
_entity_poly.pdbx_strand_id
1 'polypeptide(L)'
;MVIGKKFNQLRKDEYFDLIDNYKKYSDFNTLGMYRSICENESLDLSDRIELRDYANVVFEKTFNFYQLKDPKTYFDLSTLGLEMTVADEKQVWNDIRINQEKILADKKIKHRNFGEYSKHNCGYEDCPYYGLMIKQGSYLAESGMHFKSDRNKVSAKKMSERMKKQRKNKHRIIREDFDE
;
A
#
# COMPACT_ATOMS: atom_id res chain seq x y z
N MET A 1 -21.57 4.54 22.40
CA MET A 1 -20.57 4.35 23.48
C MET A 1 -19.20 4.73 22.93
N VAL A 2 -18.21 4.94 23.80
CA VAL A 2 -16.82 5.22 23.42
C VAL A 2 -15.97 4.12 24.06
N ILE A 3 -14.92 3.64 23.39
CA ILE A 3 -14.06 2.56 23.90
C ILE A 3 -13.25 3.05 25.10
N GLY A 4 -12.74 4.28 25.03
CA GLY A 4 -12.05 4.95 26.15
C GLY A 4 -10.66 4.38 26.48
N LYS A 5 -10.13 3.49 25.64
CA LYS A 5 -8.82 2.84 25.79
C LYS A 5 -8.18 2.63 24.42
N LYS A 6 -6.84 2.66 24.33
CA LYS A 6 -6.14 2.34 23.09
C LYS A 6 -6.24 0.84 22.80
N PHE A 7 -6.42 0.47 21.52
CA PHE A 7 -6.57 -0.94 21.16
C PHE A 7 -5.36 -1.79 21.56
N ASN A 8 -4.13 -1.26 21.47
CA ASN A 8 -2.90 -1.98 21.81
C ASN A 8 -2.70 -2.21 23.32
N GLN A 9 -3.64 -1.78 24.16
CA GLN A 9 -3.64 -2.03 25.60
C GLN A 9 -4.72 -3.05 26.01
N LEU A 10 -5.51 -3.52 25.05
CA LEU A 10 -6.62 -4.43 25.31
C LEU A 10 -6.11 -5.85 25.59
N ARG A 11 -6.79 -6.53 26.49
CA ARG A 11 -6.66 -7.98 26.64
C ARG A 11 -7.42 -8.70 25.53
N LYS A 12 -7.12 -9.98 25.33
CA LYS A 12 -7.75 -10.83 24.32
C LYS A 12 -9.27 -10.86 24.41
N ASP A 13 -9.82 -11.06 25.61
CA ASP A 13 -11.26 -11.03 25.89
C ASP A 13 -11.90 -9.69 25.48
N GLU A 14 -11.23 -8.58 25.80
CA GLU A 14 -11.71 -7.24 25.43
C GLU A 14 -11.77 -7.04 23.91
N TYR A 15 -10.85 -7.64 23.13
CA TYR A 15 -10.93 -7.60 21.67
C TYR A 15 -12.15 -8.33 21.13
N PHE A 16 -12.43 -9.55 21.59
CA PHE A 16 -13.60 -10.31 21.15
C PHE A 16 -14.89 -9.53 21.42
N ASP A 17 -15.05 -9.03 22.66
CA ASP A 17 -16.20 -8.22 23.05
C ASP A 17 -16.35 -6.96 22.18
N LEU A 18 -15.24 -6.30 21.86
CA LEU A 18 -15.24 -5.11 20.99
C LEU A 18 -15.61 -5.45 19.56
N ILE A 19 -15.11 -6.56 19.01
CA ILE A 19 -15.42 -7.01 17.65
C ILE A 19 -16.90 -7.37 17.53
N ASP A 20 -17.46 -8.11 18.49
CA ASP A 20 -18.89 -8.46 18.51
C ASP A 20 -19.80 -7.23 18.59
N ASN A 21 -19.34 -6.21 19.33
CA ASN A 21 -20.13 -5.02 19.62
C ASN A 21 -19.69 -3.77 18.85
N TYR A 22 -18.87 -3.91 17.80
CA TYR A 22 -18.17 -2.78 17.17
C TYR A 22 -19.09 -1.61 16.77
N LYS A 23 -20.32 -1.90 16.33
CA LYS A 23 -21.32 -0.90 15.92
C LYS A 23 -21.81 0.00 17.06
N LYS A 24 -21.63 -0.42 18.32
CA LYS A 24 -22.04 0.36 19.50
C LYS A 24 -21.03 1.47 19.84
N TYR A 25 -19.82 1.40 19.29
CA TYR A 25 -18.72 2.30 19.60
C TYR A 25 -18.53 3.33 18.48
N SER A 26 -18.64 4.61 18.81
CA SER A 26 -18.51 5.70 17.83
C SER A 26 -17.07 5.93 17.38
N ASP A 27 -16.10 5.54 18.21
CA ASP A 27 -14.66 5.69 17.99
C ASP A 27 -13.99 4.39 17.49
N PHE A 28 -14.78 3.35 17.18
CA PHE A 28 -14.21 2.10 16.67
C PHE A 28 -13.58 2.30 15.29
N ASN A 29 -12.31 1.98 15.18
CA ASN A 29 -11.55 2.02 13.95
C ASN A 29 -11.01 0.62 13.63
N THR A 30 -11.56 -0.01 12.59
CA THR A 30 -11.14 -1.37 12.18
C THR A 30 -9.65 -1.44 11.84
N LEU A 31 -9.06 -0.40 11.23
CA LEU A 31 -7.63 -0.40 10.88
C LEU A 31 -6.77 -0.30 12.13
N GLY A 32 -7.15 0.57 13.07
CA GLY A 32 -6.50 0.70 14.36
C GLY A 32 -6.53 -0.60 15.16
N MET A 33 -7.67 -1.30 15.14
CA MET A 33 -7.82 -2.61 15.78
C MET A 33 -6.91 -3.69 15.15
N TYR A 34 -6.83 -3.74 13.81
CA TYR A 34 -5.94 -4.70 13.16
C TYR A 34 -4.45 -4.40 13.41
N ARG A 35 -4.04 -3.13 13.33
CA ARG A 35 -2.66 -2.71 13.65
C ARG A 35 -2.28 -3.08 15.08
N SER A 36 -3.19 -2.86 16.01
CA SER A 36 -2.93 -3.14 17.41
C SER A 36 -2.75 -4.61 17.74
N ILE A 37 -3.25 -5.55 16.93
CA ILE A 37 -2.93 -6.98 17.07
C ILE A 37 -1.41 -7.19 16.91
N CYS A 38 -0.76 -6.48 15.99
CA CYS A 38 0.69 -6.55 15.80
C CYS A 38 1.46 -5.75 16.87
N GLU A 39 0.93 -4.59 17.28
CA GLU A 39 1.58 -3.67 18.21
C GLU A 39 1.41 -4.05 19.70
N ASN A 40 0.47 -4.93 20.04
CA ASN A 40 0.18 -5.26 21.43
C ASN A 40 1.13 -6.33 22.00
N GLU A 41 2.06 -5.87 22.83
CA GLU A 41 3.06 -6.72 23.50
C GLU A 41 2.46 -7.71 24.49
N SER A 42 1.23 -7.50 24.98
CA SER A 42 0.59 -8.43 25.92
C SER A 42 -0.03 -9.65 25.26
N LEU A 43 -0.13 -9.68 23.92
CA LEU A 43 -0.67 -10.82 23.18
C LEU A 43 0.48 -11.70 22.70
N ASP A 44 0.42 -12.98 23.03
CA ASP A 44 1.33 -13.97 22.45
C ASP A 44 0.97 -14.26 20.98
N LEU A 45 1.82 -15.04 20.30
CA LEU A 45 1.61 -15.33 18.88
C LEU A 45 0.28 -16.06 18.62
N SER A 46 -0.11 -16.99 19.50
CA SER A 46 -1.34 -17.76 19.35
C SER A 46 -2.56 -16.85 19.48
N ASP A 47 -2.55 -15.96 20.47
CA ASP A 47 -3.60 -14.97 20.69
C ASP A 47 -3.75 -14.02 19.51
N ARG A 48 -2.64 -13.54 18.96
CA ARG A 48 -2.66 -12.65 17.79
C ARG A 48 -3.26 -13.34 16.56
N ILE A 49 -2.91 -14.61 16.34
CA ILE A 49 -3.46 -15.42 15.23
C ILE A 49 -4.96 -15.62 15.40
N GLU A 50 -5.39 -16.03 16.60
CA GLU A 50 -6.80 -16.27 16.89
C GLU A 50 -7.64 -15.00 16.75
N LEU A 51 -7.15 -13.87 17.27
CA LEU A 51 -7.82 -12.58 17.14
C LEU A 51 -7.90 -12.10 15.69
N ARG A 52 -6.82 -12.26 14.91
CA ARG A 52 -6.83 -11.96 13.47
C ARG A 52 -7.90 -12.77 12.76
N ASP A 53 -7.93 -14.08 12.99
CA ASP A 53 -8.84 -14.99 12.30
C ASP A 53 -10.29 -14.69 12.66
N TYR A 54 -10.55 -14.43 13.94
CA TYR A 54 -11.86 -14.01 14.41
C TYR A 54 -12.30 -12.66 13.85
N ALA A 55 -11.42 -11.66 13.86
CA ALA A 55 -11.69 -10.36 13.25
C ALA A 55 -12.01 -10.49 11.76
N ASN A 56 -11.33 -11.39 11.04
CA ASN A 56 -11.59 -11.65 9.63
C ASN A 56 -12.99 -12.22 9.38
N VAL A 57 -13.57 -13.02 10.28
CA VAL A 57 -14.97 -13.47 10.13
C VAL A 57 -15.93 -12.28 9.98
N VAL A 58 -15.66 -11.17 10.67
CA VAL A 58 -16.53 -9.98 10.67
C VAL A 58 -16.09 -8.93 9.65
N PHE A 59 -14.78 -8.75 9.46
CA PHE A 59 -14.21 -7.62 8.74
C PHE A 59 -13.40 -7.99 7.50
N GLU A 60 -13.49 -9.22 6.99
CA GLU A 60 -12.73 -9.73 5.83
C GLU A 60 -12.66 -8.73 4.66
N LYS A 61 -13.80 -8.17 4.25
CA LYS A 61 -13.87 -7.21 3.13
C LYS A 61 -13.05 -5.96 3.40
N THR A 62 -13.08 -5.47 4.63
CA THR A 62 -12.29 -4.31 5.07
C THR A 62 -10.81 -4.67 5.12
N PHE A 63 -10.48 -5.84 5.68
CA PHE A 63 -9.11 -6.34 5.75
C PHE A 63 -8.49 -6.50 4.35
N ASN A 64 -9.20 -7.12 3.41
CA ASN A 64 -8.75 -7.27 2.02
C ASN A 64 -8.49 -5.93 1.33
N PHE A 65 -9.20 -4.87 1.72
CA PHE A 65 -8.99 -3.52 1.19
C PHE A 65 -7.71 -2.84 1.74
N TYR A 66 -7.13 -3.33 2.83
CA TYR A 66 -5.86 -2.81 3.34
C TYR A 66 -4.70 -3.06 2.41
N GLN A 67 -4.77 -4.04 1.51
CA GLN A 67 -3.82 -4.15 0.40
C GLN A 67 -3.65 -2.81 -0.33
N LEU A 68 -4.67 -1.95 -0.42
CA LEU A 68 -4.57 -0.60 -0.99
C LEU A 68 -4.21 0.49 0.04
N LYS A 69 -4.86 0.48 1.21
CA LYS A 69 -4.73 1.58 2.19
C LYS A 69 -3.49 1.46 3.07
N ASP A 70 -3.15 0.25 3.49
CA ASP A 70 -2.05 -0.04 4.39
C ASP A 70 -1.48 -1.44 4.09
N PRO A 71 -0.66 -1.53 3.02
CA PRO A 71 -0.12 -2.81 2.56
C PRO A 71 0.76 -3.50 3.60
N LYS A 72 1.42 -2.73 4.49
CA LYS A 72 2.32 -3.27 5.52
C LYS A 72 1.52 -3.99 6.60
N THR A 73 0.47 -3.35 7.13
CA THR A 73 -0.43 -4.00 8.09
C THR A 73 -1.07 -5.25 7.50
N TYR A 74 -1.50 -5.19 6.23
CA TYR A 74 -2.01 -6.38 5.54
C TYR A 74 -0.97 -7.50 5.47
N PHE A 75 0.25 -7.19 5.04
CA PHE A 75 1.36 -8.14 4.99
C PHE A 75 1.58 -8.78 6.36
N ASP A 76 1.83 -7.97 7.40
CA ASP A 76 2.16 -8.43 8.75
C ASP A 76 1.13 -9.38 9.35
N LEU A 77 -0.16 -9.09 9.12
CA LEU A 77 -1.24 -9.95 9.62
C LEU A 77 -1.41 -11.20 8.75
N SER A 78 -1.31 -11.06 7.42
CA SER A 78 -1.47 -12.19 6.49
C SER A 78 -0.36 -13.23 6.62
N THR A 79 0.83 -12.82 7.05
CA THR A 79 2.00 -13.68 7.24
C THR A 79 2.29 -13.99 8.71
N LEU A 80 1.44 -13.51 9.62
CA LEU A 80 1.61 -13.71 11.05
C LEU A 80 1.72 -15.21 11.39
N GLY A 81 2.83 -15.57 12.06
CA GLY A 81 3.13 -16.93 12.49
C GLY A 81 3.81 -17.80 11.43
N LEU A 82 4.13 -17.26 10.25
CA LEU A 82 4.87 -17.97 9.21
C LEU A 82 6.37 -17.68 9.32
N GLU A 83 7.19 -18.72 9.23
CA GLU A 83 8.61 -18.56 8.93
C GLU A 83 8.76 -18.30 7.42
N MET A 84 9.31 -17.15 7.06
CA MET A 84 9.42 -16.72 5.66
C MET A 84 10.87 -16.58 5.24
N THR A 85 11.19 -17.06 4.04
CA THR A 85 12.43 -16.67 3.37
C THR A 85 12.26 -15.32 2.68
N VAL A 86 13.38 -14.68 2.32
CA VAL A 86 13.37 -13.45 1.51
C VAL A 86 12.62 -13.64 0.17
N ALA A 87 12.64 -14.85 -0.39
CA ALA A 87 11.91 -15.16 -1.61
C ALA A 87 10.39 -15.17 -1.37
N ASP A 88 9.94 -15.73 -0.25
CA ASP A 88 8.52 -15.77 0.14
C ASP A 88 8.00 -14.36 0.40
N GLU A 89 8.76 -13.54 1.14
CA GLU A 89 8.36 -12.15 1.41
C GLU A 89 8.17 -11.38 0.12
N LYS A 90 9.12 -11.51 -0.81
CA LYS A 90 9.06 -10.87 -2.12
C LYS A 90 7.85 -11.36 -2.92
N GLN A 91 7.51 -12.64 -2.81
CA GLN A 91 6.35 -13.22 -3.48
C GLN A 91 5.05 -12.63 -2.91
N VAL A 92 4.88 -12.59 -1.59
CA VAL A 92 3.69 -11.97 -0.95
C VAL A 92 3.57 -10.49 -1.34
N TRP A 93 4.67 -9.74 -1.35
CA TRP A 93 4.65 -8.35 -1.82
C TRP A 93 4.26 -8.21 -3.29
N ASN A 94 4.65 -9.15 -4.16
CA ASN A 94 4.20 -9.17 -5.55
C ASN A 94 2.70 -9.47 -5.63
N ASP A 95 2.20 -10.41 -4.84
CA ASP A 95 0.78 -10.78 -4.82
C ASP A 95 -0.09 -9.64 -4.31
N ILE A 96 0.35 -8.93 -3.26
CA ILE A 96 -0.28 -7.69 -2.78
C ILE A 96 -0.39 -6.68 -3.93
N ARG A 97 0.69 -6.45 -4.70
CA ARG A 97 0.66 -5.51 -5.84
C ARG A 97 -0.28 -5.94 -6.95
N ILE A 98 -0.32 -7.24 -7.28
CA ILE A 98 -1.25 -7.79 -8.27
C ILE A 98 -2.70 -7.60 -7.80
N ASN A 99 -2.96 -7.84 -6.52
CA ASN A 99 -4.29 -7.68 -5.95
C ASN A 99 -4.70 -6.21 -5.84
N GLN A 100 -3.77 -5.30 -5.52
CA GLN A 100 -4.03 -3.86 -5.61
C GLN A 100 -4.54 -3.47 -7.01
N GLU A 101 -3.89 -3.94 -8.07
CA GLU A 101 -4.32 -3.70 -9.44
C GLU A 101 -5.74 -4.25 -9.70
N LYS A 102 -6.00 -5.49 -9.28
CA LYS A 102 -7.32 -6.12 -9.41
C LYS A 102 -8.41 -5.35 -8.66
N ILE A 103 -8.16 -4.95 -7.41
CA ILE A 103 -9.14 -4.21 -6.59
C ILE A 103 -9.46 -2.85 -7.24
N LEU A 104 -8.45 -2.14 -7.76
CA LEU A 104 -8.68 -0.88 -8.45
C LEU A 104 -9.47 -1.04 -9.74
N ALA A 105 -9.16 -2.07 -10.53
CA ALA A 105 -9.88 -2.38 -11.76
C ALA A 105 -11.35 -2.74 -11.48
N ASP A 106 -11.59 -3.65 -10.54
CA ASP A 106 -12.94 -4.10 -10.13
C ASP A 106 -13.79 -2.94 -9.61
N LYS A 107 -13.23 -2.12 -8.71
CA LYS A 107 -13.91 -0.95 -8.15
C LYS A 107 -13.93 0.27 -9.08
N LYS A 108 -13.33 0.16 -10.28
CA LYS A 108 -13.19 1.25 -11.27
C LYS A 108 -12.52 2.51 -10.70
N ILE A 109 -11.61 2.35 -9.75
CA ILE A 109 -10.89 3.46 -9.13
C ILE A 109 -9.64 3.78 -9.95
N LYS A 110 -9.49 5.04 -10.37
CA LYS A 110 -8.39 5.47 -11.25
C LYS A 110 -7.22 6.14 -10.52
N HIS A 111 -7.46 6.76 -9.37
CA HIS A 111 -6.38 7.36 -8.57
C HIS A 111 -5.63 6.28 -7.80
N ARG A 112 -4.36 6.52 -7.48
CA ARG A 112 -3.52 5.60 -6.70
C ARG A 112 -2.96 6.22 -5.42
N ASN A 113 -3.55 7.34 -5.04
CA ASN A 113 -3.22 8.07 -3.82
C ASN A 113 -4.05 7.49 -2.67
N PHE A 114 -3.53 6.47 -1.98
CA PHE A 114 -4.20 5.81 -0.85
C PHE A 114 -3.27 5.66 0.33
N GLY A 115 -3.75 6.03 1.52
CA GLY A 115 -3.08 5.75 2.79
C GLY A 115 -1.58 6.06 2.75
N GLU A 116 -0.75 5.02 2.79
CA GLU A 116 0.71 5.14 2.74
C GLU A 116 1.21 5.89 1.50
N TYR A 117 0.63 5.63 0.33
CA TYR A 117 0.99 6.30 -0.93
C TYR A 117 0.53 7.76 -1.00
N SER A 118 -0.28 8.20 -0.03
CA SER A 118 -0.79 9.57 0.07
C SER A 118 -0.11 10.41 1.15
N LYS A 119 0.92 9.87 1.80
CA LYS A 119 1.65 10.55 2.85
C LYS A 119 3.14 10.60 2.52
N HIS A 120 3.80 11.66 2.98
CA HIS A 120 5.25 11.69 3.00
C HIS A 120 5.74 10.82 4.17
N ASN A 121 6.43 9.74 3.82
CA ASN A 121 7.08 8.84 4.77
C ASN A 121 8.48 8.50 4.26
N CYS A 122 9.44 9.34 4.61
CA CYS A 122 10.85 9.21 4.21
C CYS A 122 11.68 8.36 5.18
N GLY A 123 11.07 7.79 6.23
CA GLY A 123 11.75 6.96 7.23
C GLY A 123 12.54 7.73 8.29
N TYR A 124 12.56 9.07 8.25
CA TYR A 124 13.19 9.90 9.28
C TYR A 124 12.13 10.41 10.28
N GLU A 125 12.32 10.09 11.56
CA GLU A 125 11.38 10.48 12.64
C GLU A 125 11.33 11.99 12.88
N ASP A 126 12.43 12.69 12.61
CA ASP A 126 12.59 14.14 12.78
C ASP A 126 12.23 14.95 11.53
N CYS A 127 11.72 14.30 10.47
CA CYS A 127 11.33 15.00 9.26
C CYS A 127 10.10 15.89 9.50
N PRO A 128 10.17 17.21 9.20
CA PRO A 128 9.04 18.13 9.40
C PRO A 128 7.85 17.83 8.46
N TYR A 129 8.07 17.03 7.42
CA TYR A 129 7.03 16.60 6.48
C TYR A 129 6.49 15.21 6.80
N TYR A 130 6.96 14.53 7.86
CA TYR A 130 6.49 13.20 8.19
C TYR A 130 4.97 13.18 8.41
N GLY A 131 4.28 12.29 7.67
CA GLY A 131 2.83 12.18 7.72
C GLY A 131 2.06 13.26 6.95
N LEU A 132 2.74 14.23 6.32
CA LEU A 132 2.11 15.24 5.47
C LEU A 132 1.37 14.58 4.30
N MET A 133 0.13 14.98 4.07
CA MET A 133 -0.63 14.49 2.92
C MET A 133 -0.05 15.06 1.62
N ILE A 134 0.33 14.17 0.71
CA ILE A 134 0.99 14.51 -0.55
C ILE A 134 0.12 14.17 -1.75
N LYS A 135 0.35 14.90 -2.84
CA LYS A 135 -0.18 14.55 -4.15
C LYS A 135 0.78 13.61 -4.85
N GLN A 136 0.25 12.52 -5.43
CA GLN A 136 1.04 11.58 -6.21
C GLN A 136 1.81 12.30 -7.34
N GLY A 137 3.11 12.02 -7.45
CA GLY A 137 4.02 12.65 -8.42
C GLY A 137 4.50 14.05 -8.05
N SER A 138 4.20 14.54 -6.83
CA SER A 138 4.84 15.73 -6.27
C SER A 138 6.28 15.44 -5.84
N TYR A 139 7.05 16.51 -5.60
CA TYR A 139 8.44 16.40 -5.14
C TYR A 139 8.59 15.72 -3.77
N LEU A 140 7.58 15.84 -2.91
CA LEU A 140 7.57 15.22 -1.57
C LEU A 140 7.10 13.76 -1.58
N ALA A 141 6.86 13.19 -2.77
CA ALA A 141 6.41 11.80 -2.90
C ALA A 141 7.58 10.82 -2.84
N GLU A 142 7.71 10.14 -1.70
CA GLU A 142 8.73 9.11 -1.45
C GLU A 142 8.40 7.80 -2.15
N SER A 143 7.11 7.48 -2.27
CA SER A 143 6.66 6.24 -2.90
C SER A 143 5.42 6.46 -3.76
N GLY A 144 5.19 5.53 -4.70
CA GLY A 144 4.03 5.57 -5.57
C GLY A 144 3.67 4.18 -6.07
N MET A 145 2.37 3.88 -6.04
CA MET A 145 1.83 2.63 -6.56
C MET A 145 1.91 2.60 -8.09
N HIS A 146 2.64 1.62 -8.60
CA HIS A 146 2.88 1.38 -10.02
C HIS A 146 2.67 -0.12 -10.32
N PHE A 147 2.18 -0.40 -11.53
CA PHE A 147 1.86 -1.74 -11.99
C PHE A 147 2.64 -2.10 -13.24
N LYS A 148 2.81 -3.39 -13.51
CA LYS A 148 3.49 -3.87 -14.73
C LYS A 148 2.73 -3.48 -16.00
N SER A 149 1.41 -3.30 -15.90
CA SER A 149 0.54 -2.82 -16.98
C SER A 149 0.72 -1.33 -17.29
N ASP A 150 1.45 -0.58 -16.44
CA ASP A 150 1.66 0.83 -16.66
C ASP A 150 2.50 1.10 -17.90
N ARG A 151 2.08 2.11 -18.66
CA ARG A 151 2.88 2.60 -19.79
C ARG A 151 4.20 3.16 -19.27
N ASN A 152 5.31 2.55 -19.69
CA ASN A 152 6.65 3.03 -19.39
C ASN A 152 6.91 4.40 -20.06
N LYS A 153 6.73 5.48 -19.29
CA LYS A 153 6.92 6.86 -19.77
C LYS A 153 8.37 7.14 -20.19
N VAL A 154 9.34 6.51 -19.54
CA VAL A 154 10.77 6.72 -19.83
C VAL A 154 11.12 6.12 -21.18
N SER A 155 10.71 4.87 -21.46
CA SER A 155 10.94 4.25 -22.76
C SER A 155 10.21 5.01 -23.87
N ALA A 156 8.98 5.45 -23.62
CA ALA A 156 8.21 6.27 -24.56
C ALA A 156 8.91 7.61 -24.86
N LYS A 157 9.46 8.28 -23.85
CA LYS A 157 10.22 9.53 -24.01
C LYS A 157 11.50 9.31 -24.82
N LYS A 158 12.30 8.29 -24.47
CA LYS A 158 13.52 7.92 -25.21
C LYS A 158 13.24 7.61 -26.68
N MET A 159 12.16 6.88 -26.96
CA MET A 159 11.73 6.59 -28.33
C MET A 159 11.34 7.87 -29.07
N SER A 160 10.58 8.77 -28.43
CA SER A 160 10.21 10.06 -29.01
C SER A 160 11.44 10.93 -29.33
N GLU A 161 12.41 11.00 -28.43
CA GLU A 161 13.66 11.72 -28.62
C GLU A 161 14.50 11.14 -29.77
N ARG A 162 14.60 9.80 -29.85
CA ARG A 162 15.26 9.11 -30.97
C ARG A 162 14.60 9.46 -32.30
N MET A 163 13.27 9.42 -32.37
CA MET A 163 12.50 9.77 -33.58
C MET A 163 12.64 11.26 -33.95
N LYS A 164 12.70 12.16 -32.97
CA LYS A 164 12.99 13.59 -33.20
C LYS A 164 14.40 13.78 -33.77
N LYS A 165 15.40 13.09 -33.23
CA LYS A 165 16.79 13.13 -33.72
C LYS A 165 16.90 12.59 -35.14
N GLN A 166 16.27 11.45 -35.44
CA GLN A 166 16.24 10.87 -36.79
C GLN A 166 15.60 11.82 -37.81
N ARG A 167 14.48 12.46 -37.48
CA ARG A 167 13.84 13.45 -38.36
C ARG A 167 14.74 14.65 -38.65
N LYS A 168 15.43 15.18 -37.63
CA LYS A 168 16.39 16.28 -37.81
C LYS A 168 17.57 15.87 -38.71
N ASN A 169 18.09 14.65 -38.52
CA ASN A 169 19.21 14.15 -39.31
C ASN A 169 18.81 13.76 -40.75
N LYS A 170 17.55 13.38 -41.00
CA LYS A 170 17.07 13.02 -42.35
C LYS A 170 17.24 14.18 -43.34
N HIS A 171 16.96 15.42 -42.92
CA HIS A 171 17.18 16.60 -43.77
C HIS A 171 18.66 16.91 -44.01
N ARG A 172 19.55 16.54 -43.07
CA ARG A 172 20.99 16.74 -43.24
C ARG A 172 21.57 15.73 -44.23
N ILE A 173 21.18 14.46 -44.11
CA ILE A 173 21.58 13.39 -45.04
C ILE A 173 21.09 13.69 -46.46
N ILE A 174 19.83 14.13 -46.63
CA ILE A 174 19.31 14.52 -47.95
C ILE A 174 20.07 15.73 -48.54
N ARG A 175 20.61 16.65 -47.74
CA ARG A 175 21.46 17.72 -48.30
C ARG A 175 22.84 17.19 -48.71
N GLU A 176 23.44 16.38 -47.84
CA GLU A 176 24.76 15.78 -48.09
C GLU A 176 24.74 14.85 -49.33
N ASP A 177 23.63 14.15 -49.61
CA ASP A 177 23.49 13.25 -50.78
C ASP A 177 23.15 13.96 -52.11
N PHE A 178 22.77 15.24 -52.10
CA PHE A 178 22.38 16.00 -53.31
C PHE A 178 23.41 17.09 -53.71
N ASP A 179 24.49 17.24 -52.93
CA ASP A 179 25.62 18.15 -53.20
C ASP A 179 26.86 17.39 -53.78
N GLU A 180 26.70 16.12 -54.22
CA GLU A 180 27.60 15.39 -55.14
C GLU A 180 27.07 15.45 -56.58
#